data_AF-A0A0F2RHQ2-F1
#
_entry.id   AF-A0A0F2RHQ2-F1
#
_cell.length_a   1.000
_cell.length_b   1.000
_cell.length_c   1.000
_cell.angle_alpha   90.00
_cell.angle_beta   90.00
_cell.angle_gamma   90.00
#
_symmetry.space_group_name_H-M   'P 1'
#
loop_
_entity.id
_entity.type
_entity.pdbx_description
1 polymer ?
#
loop_
_entity_poly.entity_id
_entity_poly.type
_entity_poly.pdbx_seq_one_letter_code
_entity_poly.pdbx_strand_id
1 'polypeptide(L)'
;MSDEAGFEGEIVMQPPVNAGAPETTGRLTARFVRYPGCQQITLWLPQDGHSGYGKLRILGPGGALIEAADITARLNGRVQILIDTFPWPPGDYAIEIAHAEGWRHVLRLEKLETGAPSKPEPAPEPEPASGPIVYRDGAGNIIPDEDLALRARLQDRLVSQFGRHLEFDGTFRAGTITYVDGAIRIPFSHEMCGGGVHFSIDLPTPE
;
A
#
# COMPACT_ATOMS: atom_id res chain seq x y z
N MET A 1 -31.39 -24.00 18.99
CA MET A 1 -30.29 -23.95 18.01
C MET A 1 -29.05 -23.80 18.85
N SER A 2 -28.22 -24.83 18.90
CA SER A 2 -26.99 -24.84 19.69
C SER A 2 -26.07 -23.72 19.20
N ASP A 3 -25.72 -22.79 20.10
CA ASP A 3 -24.55 -21.92 19.95
C ASP A 3 -23.32 -22.82 19.94
N GLU A 4 -23.03 -23.48 18.82
CA GLU A 4 -21.69 -24.04 18.61
C GLU A 4 -20.77 -22.85 18.34
N ALA A 5 -20.06 -22.44 19.38
CA ALA A 5 -18.99 -21.47 19.28
C ALA A 5 -18.02 -21.94 18.18
N GLY A 6 -17.91 -21.18 17.09
CA GLY A 6 -16.95 -21.49 16.03
C GLY A 6 -15.52 -21.34 16.51
N PHE A 7 -14.59 -21.80 15.70
CA PHE A 7 -13.18 -21.85 16.07
C PHE A 7 -12.44 -20.69 15.42
N GLU A 8 -11.84 -19.80 16.21
CA GLU A 8 -11.17 -18.58 15.73
C GLU A 8 -9.64 -18.70 15.59
N GLY A 9 -9.14 -19.92 15.74
CA GLY A 9 -7.74 -20.28 15.50
C GLY A 9 -7.19 -19.76 14.17
N GLU A 10 -5.97 -19.25 14.17
CA GLU A 10 -5.31 -18.84 12.92
C GLU A 10 -5.07 -20.05 12.00
N ILE A 11 -5.06 -19.83 10.69
CA ILE A 11 -4.71 -20.86 9.72
C ILE A 11 -3.33 -20.58 9.16
N VAL A 12 -2.43 -21.54 9.35
CA VAL A 12 -1.09 -21.55 8.74
C VAL A 12 -1.17 -22.37 7.46
N MET A 13 -0.93 -21.73 6.31
CA MET A 13 -0.97 -22.39 5.00
C MET A 13 0.44 -22.75 4.53
N GLN A 14 0.60 -23.96 4.00
CA GLN A 14 1.78 -24.33 3.24
C GLN A 14 1.67 -23.86 1.78
N PRO A 15 2.78 -23.65 1.06
CA PRO A 15 2.73 -23.38 -0.37
C PRO A 15 1.96 -24.48 -1.12
N PRO A 16 0.99 -24.12 -1.99
CA PRO A 16 0.28 -25.09 -2.81
C PRO A 16 1.25 -25.88 -3.69
N VAL A 17 0.97 -27.18 -3.85
CA VAL A 17 1.75 -28.08 -4.69
C VAL A 17 0.86 -28.77 -5.72
N ASN A 18 1.43 -29.08 -6.88
CA ASN A 18 0.76 -29.86 -7.90
C ASN A 18 1.28 -31.30 -7.80
N ALA A 19 0.40 -32.26 -7.51
CA ALA A 19 0.76 -33.67 -7.46
C ALA A 19 0.50 -34.31 -8.82
N GLY A 20 1.58 -34.81 -9.45
CA GLY A 20 1.51 -35.51 -10.74
C GLY A 20 1.27 -34.62 -11.96
N ALA A 21 1.32 -33.30 -11.81
CA ALA A 21 1.10 -32.37 -12.92
C ALA A 21 2.38 -32.13 -13.74
N PRO A 22 2.25 -31.74 -15.03
CA PRO A 22 3.35 -31.19 -15.81
C PRO A 22 4.03 -29.99 -15.12
N GLU A 23 5.32 -29.80 -15.37
CA GLU A 23 6.09 -28.68 -14.78
C GLU A 23 5.59 -27.29 -15.21
N THR A 24 4.92 -27.22 -16.37
CA THR A 24 4.36 -25.99 -16.92
C THR A 24 3.02 -25.60 -16.30
N THR A 25 2.39 -26.48 -15.52
CA THR A 25 1.10 -26.21 -14.89
C THR A 25 1.27 -25.19 -13.77
N GLY A 26 0.54 -24.08 -13.87
CA GLY A 26 0.51 -23.06 -12.81
C GLY A 26 0.07 -23.65 -11.47
N ARG A 27 0.44 -22.99 -10.36
CA ARG A 27 0.01 -23.40 -9.02
C ARG A 27 -1.28 -22.69 -8.63
N LEU A 28 -2.08 -23.37 -7.82
CA LEU A 28 -3.16 -22.71 -7.08
C LEU A 28 -2.59 -21.56 -6.25
N THR A 29 -3.34 -20.45 -6.15
CA THR A 29 -3.06 -19.39 -5.18
C THR A 29 -4.09 -19.45 -4.06
N ALA A 30 -3.69 -19.18 -2.82
CA ALA A 30 -4.57 -19.20 -1.67
C ALA A 30 -4.34 -17.97 -0.79
N ARG A 31 -5.43 -17.46 -0.20
CA ARG A 31 -5.40 -16.38 0.79
C ARG A 31 -6.34 -16.72 1.93
N PHE A 32 -5.87 -16.51 3.15
CA PHE A 32 -6.66 -16.61 4.36
C PHE A 32 -6.97 -15.21 4.88
N VAL A 33 -8.19 -15.02 5.37
CA VAL A 33 -8.61 -13.79 6.05
C VAL A 33 -9.40 -14.18 7.29
N ARG A 34 -9.15 -13.45 8.39
CA ARG A 34 -9.83 -13.63 9.68
C ARG A 34 -10.35 -12.30 10.20
N TYR A 35 -11.61 -12.31 10.63
CA TYR A 35 -12.25 -11.28 11.44
C TYR A 35 -12.94 -11.95 12.64
N PRO A 36 -13.26 -11.22 13.72
CA PRO A 36 -14.07 -11.78 14.80
C PRO A 36 -15.37 -12.38 14.27
N GLY A 37 -15.63 -13.66 14.57
CA GLY A 37 -16.80 -14.40 14.08
C GLY A 37 -16.80 -14.78 12.60
N CYS A 38 -15.70 -14.60 11.85
CA CYS A 38 -15.64 -14.93 10.43
C CYS A 38 -14.24 -15.37 9.98
N GLN A 39 -14.14 -16.53 9.33
CA GLN A 39 -12.89 -17.04 8.80
C GLN A 39 -13.08 -17.61 7.40
N GLN A 40 -12.33 -17.10 6.43
CA GLN A 40 -12.47 -17.52 5.04
C GLN A 40 -11.12 -17.82 4.39
N ILE A 41 -11.09 -18.92 3.65
CA ILE A 41 -10.05 -19.19 2.67
C ILE A 41 -10.61 -18.90 1.28
N THR A 42 -9.84 -18.13 0.51
CA THR A 42 -10.07 -17.87 -0.90
C THR A 42 -9.02 -18.59 -1.71
N LEU A 43 -9.45 -19.41 -2.67
CA LEU A 43 -8.58 -20.10 -3.62
C LEU A 43 -8.76 -19.53 -5.02
N TRP A 44 -7.68 -19.46 -5.79
CA TRP A 44 -7.70 -19.12 -7.22
C TRP A 44 -7.02 -20.21 -8.03
N LEU A 45 -7.76 -20.76 -8.97
CA LEU A 45 -7.26 -21.72 -9.95
C LEU A 45 -6.33 -21.00 -10.95
N PRO A 46 -5.23 -21.65 -11.38
CA PRO A 46 -4.30 -21.08 -12.36
C PRO A 46 -4.86 -21.01 -13.79
N GLN A 47 -5.99 -21.68 -14.06
CA GLN A 47 -6.69 -21.71 -15.34
C GLN A 47 -8.19 -21.74 -15.11
N ASP A 48 -8.98 -21.53 -16.17
CA ASP A 48 -10.44 -21.56 -16.12
C ASP A 48 -10.96 -22.85 -15.48
N GLY A 49 -11.84 -22.71 -14.49
CA GLY A 49 -12.40 -23.78 -13.67
C GLY A 49 -13.25 -24.80 -14.44
N HIS A 50 -13.65 -24.49 -15.68
CA HIS A 50 -14.32 -25.42 -16.58
C HIS A 50 -13.35 -26.19 -17.48
N SER A 51 -12.05 -25.88 -17.45
CA SER A 51 -11.02 -26.51 -18.28
C SER A 51 -10.48 -27.77 -17.60
N GLY A 52 -11.30 -28.81 -17.50
CA GLY A 52 -10.87 -30.14 -17.06
C GLY A 52 -10.75 -30.35 -15.56
N TYR A 53 -11.06 -29.36 -14.72
CA TYR A 53 -11.16 -29.59 -13.27
C TYR A 53 -12.35 -30.47 -12.92
N GLY A 54 -12.11 -31.43 -12.03
CA GLY A 54 -13.10 -32.39 -11.54
C GLY A 54 -13.59 -32.01 -10.16
N LYS A 55 -13.18 -32.79 -9.15
CA LYS A 55 -13.70 -32.67 -7.79
C LYS A 55 -12.78 -31.87 -6.88
N LEU A 56 -13.40 -31.01 -6.07
CA LEU A 56 -12.84 -30.45 -4.85
C LEU A 56 -13.08 -31.44 -3.71
N ARG A 57 -12.05 -31.69 -2.89
CA ARG A 57 -12.15 -32.45 -1.65
C ARG A 57 -11.50 -31.66 -0.53
N ILE A 58 -12.19 -31.55 0.60
CA ILE A 58 -11.66 -30.96 1.83
C ILE A 58 -11.53 -32.10 2.84
N LEU A 59 -10.29 -32.34 3.26
CA LEU A 59 -9.92 -33.33 4.26
C LEU A 59 -9.58 -32.60 5.56
N GLY A 60 -10.20 -33.02 6.66
CA GLY A 60 -9.91 -32.55 8.00
C GLY A 60 -8.93 -33.44 8.76
N PRO A 61 -8.79 -33.21 10.07
CA PRO A 61 -7.85 -33.93 10.92
C PRO A 61 -8.04 -35.44 10.84
N GLY A 62 -6.92 -36.17 10.75
CA GLY A 62 -6.94 -37.63 10.58
C GLY A 62 -7.44 -38.11 9.20
N GLY A 63 -7.60 -37.20 8.23
CA GLY A 63 -8.06 -37.53 6.87
C GLY A 63 -9.58 -37.64 6.73
N ALA A 64 -10.35 -37.14 7.71
CA ALA A 64 -11.81 -37.14 7.65
C ALA A 64 -12.31 -36.30 6.46
N LEU A 65 -13.21 -36.83 5.64
CA LEU A 65 -13.79 -36.07 4.54
C LEU A 65 -14.82 -35.07 5.08
N ILE A 66 -14.50 -33.79 5.01
CA ILE A 66 -15.41 -32.70 5.38
C ILE A 66 -16.35 -32.39 4.23
N GLU A 67 -15.79 -32.32 3.01
CA GLU A 67 -16.55 -31.96 1.83
C GLU A 67 -15.99 -32.65 0.59
N ALA A 68 -16.88 -33.07 -0.31
CA ALA A 68 -16.54 -33.39 -1.69
C ALA A 68 -17.61 -32.84 -2.63
N ALA A 69 -17.19 -32.03 -3.60
CA ALA A 69 -18.09 -31.41 -4.57
C ALA A 69 -17.41 -31.29 -5.94
N ASP A 70 -18.20 -31.18 -7.00
CA ASP A 70 -17.66 -30.79 -8.31
C ASP A 70 -17.19 -29.34 -8.24
N ILE A 71 -16.05 -29.03 -8.85
CA ILE A 71 -15.45 -27.69 -8.83
C ILE A 71 -16.43 -26.65 -9.36
N THR A 72 -17.15 -26.97 -10.43
CA THR A 72 -18.14 -26.10 -11.05
C THR A 72 -19.28 -25.68 -10.12
N ALA A 73 -19.58 -26.46 -9.09
CA ALA A 73 -20.59 -26.13 -8.07
C ALA A 73 -20.05 -25.19 -6.98
N ARG A 74 -18.72 -25.04 -6.86
CA ARG A 74 -18.05 -24.22 -5.83
C ARG A 74 -17.35 -22.99 -6.39
N LEU A 75 -17.30 -22.84 -7.70
CA LEU A 75 -16.75 -21.66 -8.35
C LEU A 75 -17.58 -20.41 -8.07
N ASN A 76 -16.90 -19.36 -7.67
CA ASN A 76 -17.37 -17.99 -7.79
C ASN A 76 -16.74 -17.38 -9.06
N GLY A 77 -17.56 -17.17 -10.08
CA GLY A 77 -17.07 -16.79 -11.42
C GLY A 77 -16.38 -17.97 -12.11
N ARG A 78 -15.15 -17.78 -12.57
CA ARG A 78 -14.42 -18.78 -13.39
C ARG A 78 -13.26 -19.47 -12.70
N VAL A 79 -12.63 -18.84 -11.71
CA VAL A 79 -11.36 -19.35 -11.13
C VAL A 79 -11.34 -19.31 -9.61
N GLN A 80 -12.29 -18.62 -8.98
CA GLN A 80 -12.24 -18.37 -7.54
C GLN A 80 -13.12 -19.36 -6.78
N ILE A 81 -12.70 -19.78 -5.59
CA ILE A 81 -13.48 -20.62 -4.67
C ILE A 81 -13.39 -19.99 -3.28
N LEU A 82 -14.53 -19.88 -2.60
CA LEU A 82 -14.63 -19.35 -1.24
C LEU A 82 -15.02 -20.47 -0.28
N ILE A 83 -14.29 -20.59 0.82
CA ILE A 83 -14.47 -21.63 1.82
C ILE A 83 -14.58 -20.96 3.18
N ASP A 84 -15.73 -21.13 3.83
CA ASP A 84 -15.90 -20.79 5.23
C ASP A 84 -15.19 -21.85 6.09
N THR A 85 -14.27 -21.36 6.92
CA THR A 85 -13.44 -22.19 7.79
C THR A 85 -13.73 -21.95 9.26
N PHE A 86 -14.66 -21.03 9.59
CA PHE A 86 -15.08 -20.77 10.96
C PHE A 86 -15.56 -22.02 11.71
N PRO A 87 -16.35 -22.94 11.12
CA PRO A 87 -16.81 -24.14 11.83
C PRO A 87 -15.74 -25.24 11.97
N TRP A 88 -14.55 -25.08 11.39
CA TRP A 88 -13.52 -26.12 11.40
C TRP A 88 -12.82 -26.18 12.76
N PRO A 89 -12.72 -27.34 13.43
CA PRO A 89 -11.91 -27.47 14.64
C PRO A 89 -10.41 -27.26 14.37
N PRO A 90 -9.59 -27.06 15.41
CA PRO A 90 -8.13 -27.06 15.27
C PRO A 90 -7.59 -28.40 14.75
N GLY A 91 -6.50 -28.36 14.00
CA GLY A 91 -5.79 -29.52 13.48
C GLY A 91 -5.33 -29.39 12.03
N ASP A 92 -4.91 -30.51 11.45
CA ASP A 92 -4.37 -30.59 10.09
C ASP A 92 -5.47 -30.79 9.03
N TYR A 93 -5.37 -30.05 7.94
CA TYR A 93 -6.31 -30.07 6.83
C TYR A 93 -5.59 -30.13 5.48
N ALA A 94 -6.29 -30.66 4.48
CA ALA A 94 -5.86 -30.62 3.09
C ALA A 94 -7.04 -30.32 2.16
N ILE A 95 -6.83 -29.40 1.23
CA ILE A 95 -7.75 -29.12 0.14
C ILE A 95 -7.13 -29.67 -1.13
N GLU A 96 -7.86 -30.57 -1.80
CA GLU A 96 -7.43 -31.23 -3.03
C GLU A 96 -8.38 -30.88 -4.17
N ILE A 97 -7.82 -30.56 -5.33
CA ILE A 97 -8.59 -30.27 -6.55
C ILE A 97 -8.07 -31.16 -7.66
N ALA A 98 -8.86 -32.15 -8.07
CA ALA A 98 -8.49 -33.09 -9.12
C ALA A 98 -8.69 -32.49 -10.52
N HIS A 99 -7.85 -32.90 -11.47
CA HIS A 99 -7.94 -32.59 -12.89
C HIS A 99 -8.19 -33.87 -13.71
N ALA A 100 -8.87 -33.75 -14.84
CA ALA A 100 -9.25 -34.85 -15.73
C ALA A 100 -8.03 -35.60 -16.31
N GLU A 101 -6.88 -34.93 -16.37
CA GLU A 101 -5.60 -35.50 -16.80
C GLU A 101 -4.89 -36.32 -15.69
N GLY A 102 -5.54 -36.52 -14.54
CA GLY A 102 -5.05 -37.39 -13.47
C GLY A 102 -4.13 -36.72 -12.43
N TRP A 103 -3.81 -35.44 -12.62
CA TRP A 103 -3.07 -34.64 -11.64
C TRP A 103 -4.01 -33.88 -10.69
N ARG A 104 -3.47 -33.30 -9.61
CA ARG A 104 -4.26 -32.50 -8.66
C ARG A 104 -3.48 -31.35 -8.02
N HIS A 105 -4.18 -30.26 -7.70
CA HIS A 105 -3.68 -29.24 -6.78
C HIS A 105 -3.89 -29.69 -5.34
N VAL A 106 -2.91 -29.45 -4.47
CA VAL A 106 -2.98 -29.77 -3.04
C VAL A 106 -2.52 -28.55 -2.25
N LEU A 107 -3.40 -28.05 -1.38
CA LEU A 107 -3.08 -27.05 -0.37
C LEU A 107 -3.18 -27.72 1.00
N ARG A 108 -2.09 -27.72 1.75
CA ARG A 108 -2.07 -28.17 3.15
C ARG A 108 -2.13 -26.97 4.08
N LEU A 109 -2.89 -27.10 5.16
CA LEU A 109 -3.04 -26.05 6.15
C LEU A 109 -3.23 -26.64 7.54
N GLU A 110 -2.80 -25.88 8.54
CA GLU A 110 -2.95 -26.21 9.96
C GLU A 110 -3.81 -25.11 10.60
N LYS A 111 -4.91 -25.49 11.23
CA LYS A 111 -5.72 -24.58 12.03
C LYS A 111 -5.28 -24.68 13.48
N LEU A 112 -4.79 -23.57 14.02
CA LEU A 112 -4.28 -23.50 15.39
C LEU A 112 -5.43 -23.43 16.41
N GLU A 113 -5.10 -23.62 17.68
CA GLU A 113 -6.01 -23.32 18.79
C GLU A 113 -6.28 -21.81 18.89
N THR A 114 -7.47 -21.43 19.37
CA THR A 114 -7.80 -20.01 19.59
C THR A 114 -6.84 -19.41 20.63
N GLY A 115 -6.18 -18.31 20.28
CA GLY A 115 -5.21 -17.63 21.15
C GLY A 115 -3.79 -18.18 21.10
N ALA A 116 -3.50 -19.18 20.26
CA ALA A 116 -2.12 -19.57 19.97
C ALA A 116 -1.35 -18.40 19.33
N PRO A 117 -0.07 -18.19 19.69
CA PRO A 117 0.74 -17.13 19.10
C PRO A 117 0.96 -17.39 17.61
N SER A 118 0.50 -16.46 16.78
CA SER A 118 0.77 -16.46 15.35
C SER A 118 2.25 -16.21 15.09
N LYS A 119 2.82 -16.82 14.05
CA LYS A 119 4.12 -16.37 13.54
C LYS A 119 3.90 -14.96 12.99
N PRO A 120 4.65 -13.93 13.42
CA PRO A 120 4.45 -12.57 12.92
C PRO A 120 4.54 -12.56 11.39
N GLU A 121 3.55 -11.97 10.73
CA GLU A 121 3.60 -11.75 9.28
C GLU A 121 4.92 -11.02 8.96
N PRO A 122 5.71 -11.51 7.99
CA PRO A 122 6.86 -10.75 7.53
C PRO A 122 6.35 -9.39 7.03
N ALA A 123 6.95 -8.32 7.51
CA ALA A 123 6.62 -6.97 7.05
C ALA A 123 6.67 -6.96 5.51
N PRO A 124 5.67 -6.34 4.83
CA PRO A 124 5.68 -6.25 3.38
C PRO A 124 7.02 -5.67 2.94
N GLU A 125 7.69 -6.36 2.01
CA GLU A 125 8.88 -5.80 1.38
C GLU A 125 8.49 -4.45 0.77
N PRO A 126 9.22 -3.36 1.07
CA PRO A 126 8.90 -2.06 0.52
C PRO A 126 8.94 -2.18 -1.00
N GLU A 127 7.81 -1.91 -1.66
CA GLU A 127 7.77 -1.85 -3.12
C GLU A 127 8.86 -0.89 -3.60
N PRO A 128 9.66 -1.27 -4.62
CA PRO A 128 10.68 -0.37 -5.13
C PRO A 128 9.98 0.92 -5.53
N ALA A 129 10.45 2.04 -5.00
CA ALA A 129 9.92 3.36 -5.32
C ALA A 129 9.99 3.53 -6.84
N SER A 130 8.86 3.30 -7.52
CA SER A 130 8.68 3.73 -8.88
C SER A 130 8.91 5.22 -8.86
N GLY A 131 9.87 5.69 -9.66
CA GLY A 131 10.09 7.11 -9.84
C GLY A 131 8.78 7.85 -10.24
N PRO A 132 8.82 9.18 -10.30
CA PRO A 132 7.66 9.99 -10.64
C PRO A 132 6.99 9.49 -11.94
N ILE A 133 5.65 9.44 -11.93
CA ILE A 133 4.84 8.97 -13.05
C ILE A 133 5.07 9.88 -14.26
N VAL A 134 5.59 9.33 -15.36
CA VAL A 134 5.82 10.07 -16.61
C VAL A 134 4.65 9.85 -17.55
N TYR A 135 3.83 10.89 -17.76
CA TYR A 135 2.71 10.84 -18.68
C TYR A 135 3.15 11.07 -20.13
N ARG A 136 2.55 10.33 -21.07
CA ARG A 136 2.81 10.44 -22.51
C ARG A 136 1.52 10.71 -23.28
N ASP A 137 1.60 11.47 -24.36
CA ASP A 137 0.47 11.73 -25.26
C ASP A 137 0.17 10.54 -26.19
N GLY A 138 -0.89 10.65 -26.99
CA GLY A 138 -1.28 9.61 -27.96
C GLY A 138 -0.27 9.37 -29.10
N ALA A 139 0.75 10.20 -29.22
CA ALA A 139 1.87 10.06 -30.17
C ALA A 139 3.18 9.61 -29.48
N GLY A 140 3.15 9.35 -28.16
CA GLY A 140 4.29 8.87 -27.36
C GLY A 140 5.22 9.96 -26.82
N ASN A 141 4.92 11.24 -27.06
CA ASN A 141 5.71 12.35 -26.51
C ASN A 141 5.44 12.51 -25.01
N ILE A 142 6.46 12.91 -24.26
CA ILE A 142 6.32 13.17 -22.82
C ILE A 142 5.49 14.44 -22.64
N ILE A 143 4.42 14.34 -21.83
CA ILE A 143 3.61 15.49 -21.45
C ILE A 143 4.39 16.27 -20.39
N PRO A 144 4.64 17.58 -20.59
CA PRO A 144 5.29 18.41 -19.58
C PRO A 144 4.47 18.41 -18.29
N ASP A 145 5.15 18.30 -17.15
CA ASP A 145 4.52 18.46 -15.84
C ASP A 145 4.30 19.96 -15.57
N GLU A 146 3.25 20.51 -16.18
CA GLU A 146 2.87 21.92 -16.06
C GLU A 146 2.57 22.31 -14.60
N ASP A 147 2.14 21.35 -13.78
CA ASP A 147 1.87 21.57 -12.36
C ASP A 147 3.17 21.82 -11.59
N LEU A 148 4.24 21.08 -11.88
CA LEU A 148 5.56 21.31 -11.29
C LEU A 148 6.12 22.70 -11.68
N ALA A 149 5.93 23.10 -12.94
CA ALA A 149 6.30 24.45 -13.39
C ALA A 149 5.45 25.56 -12.72
N LEU A 150 4.16 25.32 -12.51
CA LEU A 150 3.28 26.26 -11.81
C LEU A 150 3.66 26.41 -10.34
N ARG A 151 3.96 25.31 -9.65
CA ARG A 151 4.43 25.32 -8.25
C ARG A 151 5.72 26.10 -8.09
N ALA A 152 6.71 25.90 -8.97
CA ALA A 152 7.97 26.65 -8.93
C ALA A 152 7.71 28.17 -9.03
N ARG A 153 6.88 28.60 -9.99
CA ARG A 153 6.52 30.02 -10.15
C ARG A 153 5.78 30.60 -8.95
N LEU A 154 4.87 29.83 -8.35
CA LEU A 154 4.16 30.25 -7.14
C LEU A 154 5.09 30.36 -5.94
N GLN A 155 6.03 29.43 -5.80
CA GLN A 155 7.02 29.43 -4.73
C GLN A 155 7.96 30.65 -4.83
N ASP A 156 8.45 30.97 -6.04
CA ASP A 156 9.24 32.18 -6.28
C ASP A 156 8.44 33.46 -5.96
N ARG A 157 7.15 33.47 -6.28
CA ARG A 157 6.26 34.59 -5.95
C ARG A 157 6.07 34.74 -4.43
N LEU A 158 5.92 33.63 -3.70
CA LEU A 158 5.80 33.66 -2.24
C LEU A 158 7.11 34.11 -1.59
N VAL A 159 8.25 33.61 -2.06
CA VAL A 159 9.57 34.03 -1.57
C VAL A 159 9.80 35.52 -1.81
N SER A 160 9.49 36.03 -3.00
CA SER A 160 9.62 37.47 -3.29
C SER A 160 8.61 38.36 -2.55
N GLN A 161 7.45 37.83 -2.15
CA GLN A 161 6.43 38.60 -1.44
C GLN A 161 6.67 38.61 0.08
N PHE A 162 7.13 37.49 0.65
CA PHE A 162 7.27 37.30 2.10
C PHE A 162 8.73 37.29 2.59
N GLY A 163 9.72 37.27 1.68
CA GLY A 163 11.13 37.39 2.02
C GLY A 163 11.60 38.82 2.29
N ARG A 164 10.75 39.82 2.02
CA ARG A 164 11.06 41.23 2.22
C ARG A 164 11.07 41.57 3.70
N HIS A 165 12.23 41.94 4.22
CA HIS A 165 12.36 42.40 5.58
C HIS A 165 13.43 43.48 5.71
N LEU A 166 13.39 44.18 6.84
CA LEU A 166 14.39 45.17 7.20
C LEU A 166 15.26 44.58 8.31
N GLU A 167 16.57 44.52 8.06
CA GLU A 167 17.56 44.26 9.10
C GLU A 167 18.08 45.59 9.64
N PHE A 168 18.26 45.69 10.96
CA PHE A 168 18.76 46.89 11.62
C PHE A 168 20.12 46.59 12.25
N ASP A 169 21.12 47.39 11.93
CA ASP A 169 22.46 47.34 12.52
C ASP A 169 22.85 48.72 13.09
N GLY A 170 23.59 48.74 14.19
CA GLY A 170 24.03 49.96 14.88
C GLY A 170 23.37 50.19 16.26
N THR A 171 23.16 51.46 16.60
CA THR A 171 22.59 51.87 17.91
C THR A 171 21.13 52.29 17.74
N PHE A 172 20.33 52.25 18.82
CA PHE A 172 18.96 52.77 18.81
C PHE A 172 18.84 54.25 18.40
N ARG A 173 19.95 54.98 18.29
CA ARG A 173 19.99 56.39 17.86
C ARG A 173 20.46 56.60 16.42
N ALA A 174 21.32 55.74 15.91
CA ALA A 174 21.85 55.86 14.55
C ALA A 174 22.45 54.53 14.11
N GLY A 175 22.37 54.25 12.81
CA GLY A 175 22.91 53.01 12.24
C GLY A 175 22.50 52.81 10.79
N THR A 176 22.40 51.56 10.38
CA THR A 176 22.08 51.16 9.01
C THR A 176 20.84 50.27 8.99
N ILE A 177 19.87 50.63 8.16
CA ILE A 177 18.72 49.79 7.83
C ILE A 177 19.03 49.12 6.50
N THR A 178 19.03 47.78 6.47
CA THR A 178 19.21 47.04 5.23
C THR A 178 17.88 46.51 4.76
N TYR A 179 17.43 46.95 3.58
CA TYR A 179 16.32 46.30 2.88
C TYR A 179 16.83 45.00 2.25
N VAL A 180 16.20 43.90 2.60
CA VAL A 180 16.53 42.56 2.09
C VAL A 180 15.36 42.05 1.25
N ASP A 181 15.64 41.70 0.00
CA ASP A 181 14.69 41.04 -0.92
C ASP A 181 15.43 39.93 -1.70
N GLY A 182 15.40 38.72 -1.15
CA GLY A 182 16.19 37.60 -1.66
C GLY A 182 17.70 37.89 -1.58
N ALA A 183 18.36 37.93 -2.74
CA ALA A 183 19.79 38.25 -2.83
C ALA A 183 20.08 39.77 -2.86
N ILE A 184 19.06 40.60 -3.05
CA ILE A 184 19.21 42.06 -3.08
C ILE A 184 19.32 42.54 -1.63
N ARG A 185 20.41 43.26 -1.34
CA ARG A 185 20.66 43.89 -0.04
C ARG A 185 21.03 45.35 -0.28
N ILE A 186 20.17 46.26 0.17
CA ILE A 186 20.37 47.71 -0.03
C ILE A 186 20.44 48.37 1.35
N PRO A 187 21.64 48.87 1.75
CA PRO A 187 21.80 49.57 3.01
C PRO A 187 21.39 51.04 2.89
N PHE A 188 20.70 51.55 3.91
CA PHE A 188 20.36 52.96 4.08
C PHE A 188 20.82 53.44 5.46
N SER A 189 21.46 54.61 5.52
CA SER A 189 21.80 55.23 6.80
C SER A 189 20.53 55.77 7.46
N HIS A 190 20.43 55.59 8.79
CA HIS A 190 19.34 56.17 9.58
C HIS A 190 19.86 56.86 10.83
N GLU A 191 19.12 57.88 11.27
CA GLU A 191 19.38 58.60 12.52
C GLU A 191 18.05 59.00 13.20
N MET A 192 18.04 58.95 14.53
CA MET A 192 16.99 59.50 15.37
C MET A 192 17.22 60.99 15.54
N CYS A 193 16.29 61.79 15.02
CA CYS A 193 16.37 63.25 15.06
C CYS A 193 15.70 63.83 16.31
N GLY A 194 16.07 65.07 16.64
CA GLY A 194 15.40 65.87 17.67
C GLY A 194 14.45 66.91 17.08
N GLY A 195 13.57 67.48 17.90
CA GLY A 195 12.64 68.53 17.47
C GLY A 195 11.43 67.96 16.72
N GLY A 196 11.09 68.51 15.56
CA GLY A 196 9.90 68.15 14.78
C GLY A 196 10.04 66.91 13.88
N VAL A 197 11.22 66.31 13.80
CA VAL A 197 11.48 65.08 13.05
C VAL A 197 12.06 64.08 14.03
N HIS A 198 11.46 62.89 14.10
CA HIS A 198 11.89 61.84 15.03
C HIS A 198 12.85 60.83 14.41
N PHE A 199 12.84 60.70 13.08
CA PHE A 199 13.56 59.67 12.37
C PHE A 199 13.84 60.11 10.93
N SER A 200 15.08 59.94 10.47
CA SER A 200 15.46 60.17 9.07
C SER A 200 16.13 58.92 8.49
N ILE A 201 15.87 58.68 7.20
CA ILE A 201 16.56 57.69 6.39
C ILE A 201 17.12 58.41 5.16
N ASP A 202 18.41 58.24 4.90
CA ASP A 202 19.04 58.80 3.71
C ASP A 202 18.90 57.83 2.54
N LEU A 203 18.12 58.23 1.55
CA LEU A 203 17.97 57.48 0.31
C LEU A 203 19.01 57.97 -0.71
N PRO A 204 19.83 57.08 -1.30
CA PRO A 204 20.73 57.46 -2.39
C PRO A 204 19.92 57.87 -3.62
N THR A 205 20.37 58.92 -4.30
CA THR A 205 19.84 59.29 -5.62
C THR A 205 20.31 58.26 -6.66
N PRO A 206 19.42 57.76 -7.53
CA PRO A 206 19.83 56.89 -8.63
C PRO A 206 20.72 57.66 -9.60
N GLU A 207 21.82 57.03 -10.03
CA GLU A 207 22.62 57.48 -11.20
C GLU A 207 21.89 57.20 -12.52
#